data_AF-A0A0E0P344-F1
#
_entry.id   AF-A0A0E0P344-F1
#
_cell.length_a   1.000
_cell.length_b   1.000
_cell.length_c   1.000
_cell.angle_alpha   90.00
_cell.angle_beta   90.00
_cell.angle_gamma   90.00
#
_symmetry.space_group_name_H-M   'P 1'
#
loop_
_entity.id
_entity.type
_entity.pdbx_description
1 polymer ?
#
loop_
_entity_poly.entity_id
_entity_poly.type
_entity_poly.pdbx_seq_one_letter_code
_entity_poly.pdbx_strand_id
1 'polypeptide(L)'
;MAPAAQVASNPRTVEDIFKDYSARRGALVRALTSDVDEFFGLCDPDKENLCLYGLANGSWEVALPAEEVPPELPEPALGINFARDGMNRRDWLSLVAVHSDSWLVSVAFFFAARLNGNERKRLFNMINDLPTVYEALVDRKHVRDRSGVDSSGKSKHSTKRTGEGQVKRSRVVAEEYEDDDEEHNETFCGTCGGLYNANEFWIGCDICERWFHGKCVRITPAKAEHIKHYKCPDCSSSSSKKTRL
;
A
#
# COMPACT_ATOMS: atom_id res chain seq x y z
N MET A 1 -1.30 -19.59 45.40
CA MET A 1 -2.29 -19.44 44.31
C MET A 1 -1.69 -18.43 43.34
N ALA A 2 -1.46 -18.82 42.09
CA ALA A 2 -1.06 -17.84 41.07
C ALA A 2 -2.25 -16.92 40.76
N PRO A 3 -2.04 -15.62 40.49
CA PRO A 3 -3.13 -14.76 40.02
C PRO A 3 -3.59 -15.26 38.66
N ALA A 4 -4.90 -15.42 38.48
CA ALA A 4 -5.46 -15.72 37.17
C ALA A 4 -5.07 -14.60 36.20
N ALA A 5 -4.47 -14.96 35.06
CA ALA A 5 -4.23 -14.01 34.00
C ALA A 5 -5.58 -13.38 33.61
N GLN A 6 -5.67 -12.05 33.67
CA GLN A 6 -6.85 -11.35 33.18
C GLN A 6 -6.94 -11.60 31.68
N VAL A 7 -7.89 -12.43 31.27
CA VAL A 7 -8.25 -12.59 29.86
C VAL A 7 -8.69 -11.21 29.38
N ALA A 8 -7.83 -10.56 28.58
CA ALA A 8 -8.07 -9.22 28.10
C ALA A 8 -9.34 -9.26 27.22
N SER A 9 -10.36 -8.51 27.61
CA SER A 9 -11.63 -8.51 26.89
C SER A 9 -11.42 -7.99 25.47
N ASN A 10 -11.83 -8.77 24.46
CA ASN A 10 -11.73 -8.40 23.05
C ASN A 10 -12.22 -6.96 22.81
N PRO A 11 -11.49 -6.15 22.04
CA PRO A 11 -11.82 -4.74 21.83
C PRO A 11 -13.16 -4.60 21.10
N ARG A 12 -13.99 -3.62 21.51
CA ARG A 12 -15.36 -3.44 21.00
C ARG A 12 -15.68 -2.04 20.49
N THR A 13 -14.87 -1.04 20.83
CA THR A 13 -15.02 0.34 20.35
C THR A 13 -14.03 0.61 19.21
N VAL A 14 -14.28 1.64 18.41
CA VAL A 14 -13.34 2.08 17.34
C VAL A 14 -11.96 2.39 17.95
N GLU A 15 -11.95 3.05 19.10
CA GLU A 15 -10.74 3.43 19.84
C GLU A 15 -9.97 2.23 20.38
N ASP A 16 -10.66 1.23 20.97
CA ASP A 16 -10.01 0.03 21.50
C ASP A 16 -9.44 -0.85 20.38
N ILE A 17 -10.17 -0.98 19.26
CA ILE A 17 -9.73 -1.77 18.09
C ILE A 17 -8.53 -1.08 17.42
N PHE A 18 -8.56 0.26 17.28
CA PHE A 18 -7.42 1.00 16.77
C PHE A 18 -6.19 0.93 17.70
N LYS A 19 -6.41 0.88 19.02
CA LYS A 19 -5.34 0.70 20.01
C LYS A 19 -4.70 -0.68 19.90
N ASP A 20 -5.50 -1.75 19.76
CA ASP A 20 -5.02 -3.10 19.50
C ASP A 20 -4.22 -3.16 18.18
N TYR A 21 -4.80 -2.68 17.07
CA TYR A 21 -4.12 -2.55 15.77
C TYR A 21 -2.77 -1.82 15.90
N SER A 22 -2.75 -0.66 16.58
CA SER A 22 -1.55 0.16 16.74
C SER A 22 -0.46 -0.54 17.55
N ALA A 23 -0.83 -1.30 18.58
CA ALA A 23 0.11 -2.08 19.39
C ALA A 23 0.74 -3.22 18.56
N ARG A 24 -0.09 -4.00 17.85
CA ARG A 24 0.37 -5.09 16.98
C ARG A 24 1.24 -4.59 15.84
N ARG A 25 0.80 -3.53 15.14
CA ARG A 25 1.59 -2.85 14.10
C ARG A 25 2.93 -2.35 14.65
N GLY A 26 2.91 -1.73 15.83
CA GLY A 26 4.12 -1.28 16.51
C GLY A 26 5.09 -2.41 16.89
N ALA A 27 4.58 -3.62 17.13
CA ALA A 27 5.40 -4.81 17.36
C ALA A 27 6.05 -5.32 16.06
N LEU A 28 5.26 -5.49 15.00
CA LEU A 28 5.69 -5.96 13.68
C LEU A 28 6.74 -5.03 13.05
N VAL A 29 6.53 -3.72 13.16
CA VAL A 29 7.53 -2.72 12.71
C VAL A 29 8.85 -2.88 13.46
N ARG A 30 8.85 -3.24 14.76
CA ARG A 30 10.12 -3.50 15.47
C ARG A 30 10.77 -4.81 15.03
N ALA A 31 10.00 -5.90 14.92
CA ALA A 31 10.47 -7.19 14.41
C ALA A 31 11.20 -7.05 13.06
N LEU A 32 10.64 -6.27 12.14
CA LEU A 32 11.18 -6.07 10.80
C LEU A 32 12.24 -4.95 10.69
N THR A 33 12.49 -4.17 11.75
CA THR A 33 13.46 -3.04 11.71
C THR A 33 14.50 -3.04 12.84
N SER A 34 14.08 -2.87 14.09
CA SER A 34 14.98 -2.83 15.25
C SER A 34 15.53 -4.21 15.59
N ASP A 35 14.67 -5.22 15.54
CA ASP A 35 14.93 -6.56 16.06
C ASP A 35 15.17 -7.56 14.91
N VAL A 36 15.50 -7.04 13.72
CA VAL A 36 15.49 -7.75 12.42
C VAL A 36 16.48 -8.91 12.33
N ASP A 37 17.55 -8.90 13.11
CA ASP A 37 18.52 -10.00 13.19
C ASP A 37 18.05 -11.12 14.11
N GLU A 38 17.32 -10.80 15.19
CA GLU A 38 16.68 -11.78 16.06
C GLU A 38 15.53 -12.47 15.30
N PHE A 39 14.64 -11.68 14.67
CA PHE A 39 13.57 -12.16 13.82
C PHE A 39 14.07 -13.08 12.69
N PHE A 40 15.10 -12.66 11.94
CA PHE A 40 15.69 -13.48 10.86
C PHE A 40 16.30 -14.79 11.39
N GLY A 41 16.92 -14.77 12.58
CA GLY A 41 17.49 -15.94 13.23
C GLY A 41 16.43 -16.95 13.73
N LEU A 42 15.24 -16.47 14.10
CA LEU A 42 14.13 -17.34 14.52
C LEU A 42 13.44 -18.04 13.33
N CYS A 43 13.36 -17.38 12.17
CA CYS A 43 12.75 -17.87 10.93
C CYS A 43 13.60 -18.94 10.21
N ASP A 44 13.86 -20.05 10.89
CA ASP A 44 14.65 -21.18 10.39
C ASP A 44 13.90 -21.98 9.29
N PRO A 45 14.43 -22.11 8.05
CA PRO A 45 13.78 -22.83 6.96
C PRO A 45 13.66 -24.34 7.18
N ASP A 46 14.50 -24.92 8.05
CA ASP A 46 14.47 -26.36 8.38
C ASP A 46 13.38 -26.72 9.42
N LYS A 47 12.67 -25.71 9.95
CA LYS A 47 11.51 -25.91 10.84
C LYS A 47 10.20 -26.00 10.04
N GLU A 48 9.17 -26.50 10.72
CA GLU A 48 7.78 -26.43 10.27
C GLU A 48 7.34 -24.99 9.92
N ASN A 49 6.17 -24.86 9.30
CA ASN A 49 5.70 -23.61 8.72
C ASN A 49 5.50 -22.53 9.81
N LEU A 50 6.40 -21.54 9.86
CA LEU A 50 6.35 -20.47 10.85
C LEU A 50 5.51 -19.28 10.38
N CYS A 51 4.97 -18.56 11.36
CA CYS A 51 4.19 -17.33 11.25
C CYS A 51 4.87 -16.21 12.05
N LEU A 52 4.63 -14.95 11.70
CA LEU A 52 5.01 -13.77 12.51
C LEU A 52 3.75 -13.14 13.10
N TYR A 53 3.68 -13.04 14.42
CA TYR A 53 2.55 -12.45 15.15
C TYR A 53 2.92 -11.11 15.79
N GLY A 54 2.02 -10.14 15.69
CA GLY A 54 2.00 -8.93 16.51
C GLY A 54 0.94 -9.05 17.61
N LEU A 55 1.32 -8.85 18.87
CA LEU A 55 0.45 -9.04 20.03
C LEU A 55 -0.10 -7.71 20.58
N ALA A 56 -1.28 -7.77 21.21
CA ALA A 56 -1.99 -6.60 21.73
C ALA A 56 -1.25 -5.86 22.88
N ASN A 57 -0.34 -6.57 23.56
CA ASN A 57 0.57 -5.99 24.55
C ASN A 57 1.75 -5.21 23.92
N GLY A 58 1.86 -5.21 22.59
CA GLY A 58 2.92 -4.56 21.82
C GLY A 58 4.21 -5.37 21.65
N SER A 59 4.25 -6.66 22.02
CA SER A 59 5.34 -7.59 21.68
C SER A 59 5.07 -8.34 20.38
N TRP A 60 6.10 -8.96 19.79
CA TRP A 60 6.00 -9.81 18.61
C TRP A 60 6.55 -11.21 18.94
N GLU A 61 6.14 -12.22 18.18
CA GLU A 61 6.65 -13.58 18.30
C GLU A 61 6.67 -14.30 16.94
N VAL A 62 7.55 -15.30 16.82
CA VAL A 62 7.59 -16.22 15.68
C VAL A 62 7.18 -17.60 16.20
N ALA A 63 6.07 -18.13 15.69
CA ALA A 63 5.41 -19.33 16.21
C ALA A 63 4.81 -20.16 15.08
N LEU A 64 4.36 -21.37 15.40
CA LEU A 64 3.50 -22.18 14.54
C LEU A 64 2.08 -21.55 14.47
N PRO A 65 1.28 -21.85 13.43
CA PRO A 65 -0.14 -21.49 13.41
C PRO A 65 -0.90 -22.09 14.60
N ALA A 66 -2.04 -21.50 14.98
CA ALA A 66 -2.86 -22.03 16.06
C ALA A 66 -3.34 -23.46 15.77
N GLU A 67 -3.26 -24.33 16.78
CA GLU A 67 -3.76 -25.72 16.69
C GLU A 67 -5.30 -25.80 16.76
N GLU A 68 -5.98 -24.74 17.20
CA GLU A 68 -7.44 -24.69 17.37
C GLU A 68 -8.17 -24.50 16.03
N VAL A 69 -9.24 -25.26 15.82
CA VAL A 69 -10.01 -25.26 14.56
C VAL A 69 -11.50 -25.04 14.84
N PRO A 70 -12.10 -23.90 14.42
CA PRO A 70 -11.45 -22.72 13.83
C PRO A 70 -10.67 -21.90 14.87
N PRO A 71 -9.62 -21.16 14.47
CA PRO A 71 -8.88 -20.27 15.37
C PRO A 71 -9.73 -19.05 15.81
N GLU A 72 -9.42 -18.48 16.98
CA GLU A 72 -10.15 -17.32 17.53
C GLU A 72 -9.96 -16.02 16.73
N LEU A 73 -8.87 -15.90 15.97
CA LEU A 73 -8.51 -14.73 15.16
C LEU A 73 -8.09 -15.18 13.75
N PRO A 74 -8.11 -14.27 12.75
CA PRO A 74 -7.48 -14.52 11.46
C PRO A 74 -5.99 -14.87 11.64
N GLU A 75 -5.51 -15.90 10.94
CA GLU A 75 -4.10 -16.29 10.94
C GLU A 75 -3.26 -15.39 10.00
N PRO A 76 -1.99 -15.10 10.33
CA PRO A 76 -1.05 -14.43 9.43
C PRO A 76 -0.55 -15.39 8.34
N ALA A 77 0.33 -14.90 7.45
CA ALA A 77 0.90 -15.72 6.40
C ALA A 77 1.76 -16.87 6.98
N LEU A 78 1.46 -18.08 6.51
CA LEU A 78 2.07 -19.33 6.95
C LEU A 78 3.32 -19.67 6.12
N GLY A 79 4.39 -20.12 6.78
CA GLY A 79 5.60 -20.61 6.11
C GLY A 79 6.56 -19.49 5.67
N ILE A 80 6.57 -18.34 6.37
CA ILE A 80 7.45 -17.21 6.03
C ILE A 80 8.94 -17.57 6.05
N ASN A 81 9.32 -18.61 6.79
CA ASN A 81 10.68 -19.13 6.89
C ASN A 81 11.18 -19.78 5.59
N PHE A 82 10.33 -20.40 4.78
CA PHE A 82 10.79 -21.12 3.58
C PHE A 82 11.37 -20.21 2.50
N ALA A 83 10.82 -19.01 2.33
CA ALA A 83 11.31 -18.04 1.35
C ALA A 83 12.60 -17.33 1.78
N ARG A 84 12.99 -17.42 3.06
CA ARG A 84 14.06 -16.58 3.68
C ARG A 84 15.38 -16.64 2.93
N ASP A 85 15.83 -17.84 2.59
CA ASP A 85 17.14 -18.07 1.98
C ASP A 85 17.06 -18.22 0.44
N GLY A 86 15.83 -18.28 -0.11
CA GLY A 86 15.57 -18.39 -1.55
C GLY A 86 15.52 -17.05 -2.30
N MET A 87 15.58 -15.92 -1.60
CA MET A 87 15.50 -14.57 -2.18
C MET A 87 16.41 -13.56 -1.46
N ASN A 88 16.49 -12.32 -1.97
CA ASN A 88 17.23 -11.28 -1.27
C ASN A 88 16.57 -10.99 0.08
N ARG A 89 17.36 -10.90 1.16
CA ARG A 89 16.86 -10.58 2.51
C ARG A 89 15.98 -9.32 2.55
N ARG A 90 16.25 -8.32 1.71
CA ARG A 90 15.40 -7.12 1.60
C ARG A 90 14.02 -7.47 1.08
N ASP A 91 13.95 -8.25 0.02
CA ASP A 91 12.71 -8.58 -0.68
C ASP A 91 11.88 -9.57 0.15
N TRP A 92 12.54 -10.45 0.91
CA TRP A 92 11.91 -11.27 1.95
C TRP A 92 11.27 -10.42 3.06
N LEU A 93 12.00 -9.44 3.61
CA LEU A 93 11.45 -8.53 4.63
C LEU A 93 10.27 -7.71 4.08
N SER A 94 10.33 -7.27 2.82
CA SER A 94 9.22 -6.60 2.13
C SER A 94 8.00 -7.51 2.00
N LEU A 95 8.18 -8.77 1.59
CA LEU A 95 7.13 -9.77 1.48
C LEU A 95 6.44 -10.00 2.83
N VAL A 96 7.23 -10.23 3.90
CA VAL A 96 6.68 -10.40 5.26
C VAL A 96 5.95 -9.14 5.72
N ALA A 97 6.45 -7.94 5.41
CA ALA A 97 5.77 -6.69 5.76
C ALA A 97 4.38 -6.57 5.11
N VAL A 98 4.27 -6.82 3.80
CA VAL A 98 2.99 -6.75 3.07
C VAL A 98 1.98 -7.78 3.59
N HIS A 99 2.41 -9.01 3.89
CA HIS A 99 1.56 -10.01 4.54
C HIS A 99 1.18 -9.63 5.98
N SER A 100 2.04 -8.91 6.69
CA SER A 100 1.74 -8.40 8.04
C SER A 100 0.70 -7.27 8.00
N ASP A 101 0.77 -6.39 6.99
CA ASP A 101 -0.19 -5.31 6.77
C ASP A 101 -1.61 -5.85 6.48
N SER A 102 -1.74 -6.85 5.60
CA SER A 102 -3.04 -7.46 5.30
C SER A 102 -3.62 -8.22 6.51
N TRP A 103 -2.78 -8.92 7.27
CA TRP A 103 -3.17 -9.58 8.53
C TRP A 103 -3.69 -8.59 9.57
N LEU A 104 -2.98 -7.47 9.78
CA LEU A 104 -3.39 -6.42 10.73
C LEU A 104 -4.78 -5.83 10.39
N VAL A 105 -5.05 -5.58 9.11
CA VAL A 105 -6.37 -5.12 8.65
C VAL A 105 -7.42 -6.20 8.90
N SER A 106 -7.12 -7.47 8.60
CA SER A 106 -8.01 -8.61 8.86
C SER A 106 -8.40 -8.72 10.34
N VAL A 107 -7.41 -8.69 11.26
CA VAL A 107 -7.64 -8.72 12.72
C VAL A 107 -8.46 -7.52 13.20
N ALA A 108 -8.15 -6.31 12.73
CA ALA A 108 -8.91 -5.12 13.10
C ALA A 108 -10.38 -5.20 12.63
N PHE A 109 -10.62 -5.69 11.41
CA PHE A 109 -11.97 -5.81 10.86
C PHE A 109 -12.75 -7.01 11.40
N PHE A 110 -12.07 -8.06 11.85
CA PHE A 110 -12.66 -9.16 12.62
C PHE A 110 -13.28 -8.64 13.93
N PHE A 111 -12.54 -7.85 14.71
CA PHE A 111 -13.11 -7.18 15.89
C PHE A 111 -14.19 -6.14 15.52
N ALA A 112 -14.06 -5.49 14.36
CA ALA A 112 -15.03 -4.51 13.87
C ALA A 112 -16.35 -5.11 13.34
N ALA A 113 -16.53 -6.45 13.36
CA ALA A 113 -17.71 -7.11 12.80
C ALA A 113 -19.06 -6.61 13.34
N ARG A 114 -19.10 -6.07 14.57
CA ARG A 114 -20.30 -5.50 15.20
C ARG A 114 -20.42 -3.98 15.09
N LEU A 115 -19.43 -3.30 14.51
CA LEU A 115 -19.46 -1.86 14.27
C LEU A 115 -20.35 -1.50 13.07
N ASN A 116 -21.03 -0.35 13.13
CA ASN A 116 -21.81 0.17 12.02
C ASN A 116 -20.91 0.75 10.91
N GLY A 117 -21.49 1.05 9.73
CA GLY A 117 -20.72 1.52 8.57
C GLY A 117 -19.91 2.81 8.80
N ASN A 118 -20.40 3.75 9.61
CA ASN A 118 -19.67 4.97 9.95
C ASN A 118 -18.50 4.70 10.91
N GLU A 119 -18.69 3.77 11.85
CA GLU A 119 -17.65 3.34 12.79
C GLU A 119 -16.53 2.58 12.07
N ARG A 120 -16.86 1.64 11.18
CA ARG A 120 -15.88 0.94 10.34
C ARG A 120 -15.11 1.92 9.44
N LYS A 121 -15.78 2.91 8.86
CA LYS A 121 -15.13 3.99 8.10
C LYS A 121 -14.18 4.83 8.97
N ARG A 122 -14.58 5.14 10.22
CA ARG A 122 -13.73 5.89 11.16
C ARG A 122 -12.49 5.08 11.55
N LEU A 123 -12.65 3.78 11.83
CA LEU A 123 -11.54 2.87 12.09
C LEU A 123 -10.58 2.78 10.90
N PHE A 124 -11.10 2.62 9.69
CA PHE A 124 -10.28 2.58 8.46
C PHE A 124 -9.45 3.87 8.29
N ASN A 125 -10.06 5.03 8.46
CA ASN A 125 -9.34 6.30 8.39
C ASN A 125 -8.20 6.37 9.43
N MET A 126 -8.46 5.98 10.68
CA MET A 126 -7.44 5.99 11.74
C MET A 126 -6.28 5.01 11.44
N ILE A 127 -6.59 3.84 10.87
CA ILE A 127 -5.60 2.87 10.38
C ILE A 127 -4.74 3.50 9.27
N ASN A 128 -5.38 4.15 8.28
CA ASN A 128 -4.73 4.73 7.11
C ASN A 128 -4.03 6.09 7.37
N ASP A 129 -4.23 6.69 8.55
CA ASP A 129 -3.45 7.85 9.03
C ASP A 129 -2.05 7.43 9.51
N LEU A 130 -1.79 6.12 9.67
CA LEU A 130 -0.46 5.56 9.94
C LEU A 130 0.15 5.02 8.63
N PRO A 131 1.48 5.12 8.42
CA PRO A 131 2.12 4.38 7.34
C PRO A 131 1.93 2.88 7.53
N THR A 132 1.98 2.11 6.45
CA THR A 132 2.02 0.64 6.50
C THR A 132 3.27 0.13 7.24
N VAL A 133 3.31 -1.17 7.57
CA VAL A 133 4.51 -1.85 8.06
C VAL A 133 5.57 -1.86 6.95
N TYR A 134 5.15 -2.07 5.69
CA TYR A 134 6.02 -1.98 4.51
C TYR A 134 6.67 -0.59 4.33
N GLU A 135 5.89 0.50 4.37
CA GLU A 135 6.44 1.87 4.27
C GLU A 135 7.41 2.16 5.43
N ALA A 136 7.07 1.76 6.66
CA ALA A 136 7.93 1.95 7.82
C ALA A 136 9.27 1.19 7.72
N LEU A 137 9.28 0.03 7.07
CA LEU A 137 10.49 -0.74 6.73
C LEU A 137 11.34 -0.03 5.67
N VAL A 138 10.71 0.53 4.63
CA VAL A 138 11.40 1.22 3.52
C VAL A 138 11.97 2.58 3.97
N ASP A 139 11.18 3.42 4.65
CA ASP A 139 11.55 4.79 5.04
C ASP A 139 12.73 4.85 6.01
N ARG A 140 12.88 3.85 6.88
CA ARG A 140 14.04 3.68 7.77
C ARG A 140 15.38 3.70 7.01
N LYS A 141 15.39 3.28 5.73
CA LYS A 141 16.58 3.34 4.87
C LYS A 141 17.02 4.78 4.62
N HIS A 142 16.08 5.66 4.25
CA HIS A 142 16.36 7.05 3.88
C HIS A 142 16.85 7.91 5.04
N VAL A 143 16.61 7.50 6.29
CA VAL A 143 17.15 8.18 7.49
C VAL A 143 18.61 7.77 7.74
N ARG A 144 18.94 6.47 7.66
CA ARG A 144 20.33 5.97 7.86
C ARG A 144 21.30 6.45 6.77
N ASP A 145 20.86 6.56 5.52
CA ASP A 145 21.69 7.07 4.43
C ASP A 145 21.93 8.60 4.52
N ARG A 146 21.14 9.34 5.32
CA ARG A 146 21.27 10.81 5.49
C ARG A 146 22.04 11.24 6.74
N SER A 147 22.29 10.34 7.69
CA SER A 147 23.06 10.62 8.92
C SER A 147 24.58 10.72 8.74
N GLY A 148 25.09 10.67 7.50
CA GLY A 148 26.52 10.62 7.17
C GLY A 148 27.14 11.89 6.60
N VAL A 149 26.62 13.09 6.90
CA VAL A 149 27.20 14.37 6.42
C VAL A 149 27.30 15.39 7.55
N ASP A 150 28.54 15.72 7.92
CA ASP A 150 28.85 16.74 8.93
C ASP A 150 28.31 18.14 8.55
N SER A 151 27.53 18.73 9.45
CA SER A 151 26.91 20.05 9.23
C SER A 151 27.63 21.16 10.01
N SER A 152 28.62 21.77 9.37
CA SER A 152 29.25 23.00 9.87
C SER A 152 28.43 24.25 9.52
N GLY A 153 27.76 24.83 10.52
CA GLY A 153 27.68 26.29 10.69
C GLY A 153 26.69 27.16 9.88
N LYS A 154 25.81 27.83 10.65
CA LYS A 154 25.40 29.26 10.53
C LYS A 154 24.28 29.72 9.54
N SER A 155 23.08 29.82 10.13
CA SER A 155 22.34 31.08 10.46
C SER A 155 21.47 31.86 9.44
N LYS A 156 20.24 32.18 9.92
CA LYS A 156 19.32 33.33 9.61
C LYS A 156 18.80 33.43 8.15
N HIS A 157 17.50 33.63 7.90
CA HIS A 157 16.64 34.73 8.37
C HIS A 157 15.12 34.41 8.18
N SER A 158 14.24 35.22 8.79
CA SER A 158 12.76 35.14 8.69
C SER A 158 12.21 35.67 7.35
N THR A 159 10.97 35.31 6.94
CA THR A 159 9.87 36.29 6.66
C THR A 159 8.54 35.60 6.27
N LYS A 160 7.52 35.94 7.06
CA LYS A 160 6.06 35.77 6.96
C LYS A 160 5.40 36.18 5.63
N ARG A 161 4.44 35.38 5.09
CA ARG A 161 3.09 35.79 4.56
C ARG A 161 2.39 34.67 3.73
N THR A 162 1.27 34.11 4.23
CA THR A 162 -0.16 34.34 3.86
C THR A 162 -0.65 33.77 2.51
N GLY A 163 -1.69 32.94 2.54
CA GLY A 163 -2.52 32.54 1.39
C GLY A 163 -3.59 31.50 1.80
N GLU A 164 -4.87 31.85 1.74
CA GLU A 164 -6.00 30.98 2.13
C GLU A 164 -6.67 30.28 0.93
N GLY A 165 -7.40 29.19 1.21
CA GLY A 165 -8.42 28.61 0.33
C GLY A 165 -8.05 27.26 -0.30
N GLN A 166 -9.00 26.36 -0.58
CA GLN A 166 -10.42 26.33 -0.20
C GLN A 166 -10.93 24.87 -0.27
N VAL A 167 -11.63 24.39 0.76
CA VAL A 167 -12.22 23.04 0.77
C VAL A 167 -13.44 22.99 -0.16
N LYS A 168 -13.51 22.00 -1.05
CA LYS A 168 -14.76 21.54 -1.68
C LYS A 168 -14.85 20.01 -1.67
N ARG A 169 -16.07 19.52 -1.42
CA ARG A 169 -16.36 18.14 -1.01
C ARG A 169 -17.66 17.69 -1.68
N SER A 170 -17.61 16.62 -2.47
CA SER A 170 -18.78 15.95 -3.08
C SER A 170 -18.32 14.55 -3.53
N ARG A 171 -18.54 13.50 -2.73
CA ARG A 171 -19.75 12.65 -2.69
C ARG A 171 -20.09 12.03 -4.05
N VAL A 172 -19.57 10.83 -4.25
CA VAL A 172 -20.10 9.78 -5.13
C VAL A 172 -21.23 9.00 -4.44
N VAL A 173 -22.08 8.34 -5.23
CA VAL A 173 -23.00 7.25 -4.86
C VAL A 173 -22.58 6.03 -5.71
N ALA A 174 -22.76 4.81 -5.21
CA ALA A 174 -22.39 3.57 -5.92
C ALA A 174 -23.54 3.19 -6.92
N GLU A 175 -23.72 2.01 -7.51
CA GLU A 175 -23.52 0.59 -7.18
C GLU A 175 -23.42 -0.22 -8.52
N GLU A 176 -22.85 -1.42 -8.72
CA GLU A 176 -21.98 -2.38 -8.00
C GLU A 176 -21.40 -3.45 -9.00
N TYR A 177 -20.31 -4.18 -8.64
CA TYR A 177 -19.65 -5.37 -9.32
C TYR A 177 -18.87 -5.10 -10.65
N GLU A 178 -17.80 -5.80 -11.05
CA GLU A 178 -17.25 -7.15 -10.74
C GLU A 178 -15.70 -7.17 -10.52
N ASP A 179 -15.15 -8.37 -10.33
CA ASP A 179 -13.77 -8.78 -10.00
C ASP A 179 -12.85 -8.84 -11.25
N ASP A 180 -11.66 -8.20 -11.22
CA ASP A 180 -10.39 -8.74 -11.75
C ASP A 180 -9.19 -7.85 -11.38
N ASP A 181 -7.98 -8.40 -11.50
CA ASP A 181 -6.69 -7.73 -11.27
C ASP A 181 -6.48 -6.48 -12.16
N GLU A 182 -5.95 -5.39 -11.59
CA GLU A 182 -4.71 -4.77 -12.09
C GLU A 182 -4.26 -3.53 -11.28
N GLU A 183 -2.94 -3.37 -11.20
CA GLU A 183 -2.24 -2.13 -10.89
C GLU A 183 -2.41 -1.13 -12.07
N HIS A 184 -3.64 -0.66 -12.29
CA HIS A 184 -3.99 0.21 -13.41
C HIS A 184 -3.30 1.59 -13.31
N ASN A 185 -2.10 1.63 -13.86
CA ASN A 185 -1.34 2.83 -14.20
C ASN A 185 -2.26 3.80 -14.98
N GLU A 186 -2.69 4.88 -14.31
CA GLU A 186 -3.75 5.77 -14.77
C GLU A 186 -3.50 6.26 -16.21
N THR A 187 -4.30 5.75 -17.17
CA THR A 187 -4.07 6.05 -18.58
C THR A 187 -4.66 7.42 -18.94
N PHE A 188 -3.79 8.36 -19.29
CA PHE A 188 -4.18 9.74 -19.62
C PHE A 188 -4.18 10.02 -21.13
N CYS A 189 -5.15 10.81 -21.59
CA CYS A 189 -5.19 11.31 -22.96
C CYS A 189 -4.03 12.26 -23.25
N GLY A 190 -3.18 11.89 -24.22
CA GLY A 190 -2.00 12.66 -24.61
C GLY A 190 -2.26 14.07 -25.17
N THR A 191 -3.52 14.49 -25.36
CA THR A 191 -3.89 15.85 -25.79
C THR A 191 -4.48 16.70 -24.66
N CYS A 192 -5.29 16.12 -23.77
CA CYS A 192 -6.07 16.89 -22.78
C CYS A 192 -5.81 16.51 -21.32
N GLY A 193 -4.98 15.48 -21.05
CA GLY A 193 -4.71 15.00 -19.70
C GLY A 193 -5.91 14.39 -18.98
N GLY A 194 -7.03 14.15 -19.66
CA GLY A 194 -8.19 13.47 -19.09
C GLY A 194 -7.89 11.98 -18.87
N LEU A 195 -8.35 11.44 -17.75
CA LEU A 195 -8.24 10.03 -17.39
C LEU A 195 -9.08 9.14 -18.33
N TYR A 196 -8.65 7.89 -18.50
CA TYR A 196 -9.38 6.85 -19.22
C TYR A 196 -10.83 6.71 -18.75
N ASN A 197 -11.73 6.46 -19.70
CA ASN A 197 -13.15 6.22 -19.48
C ASN A 197 -13.67 5.31 -20.59
N ALA A 198 -14.16 4.13 -20.22
CA ALA A 198 -14.69 3.11 -21.15
C ALA A 198 -15.90 3.58 -21.96
N ASN A 199 -16.64 4.59 -21.48
CA ASN A 199 -17.80 5.16 -22.20
C ASN A 199 -17.41 6.13 -23.33
N GLU A 200 -16.11 6.42 -23.53
CA GLU A 200 -15.63 7.27 -24.61
C GLU A 200 -14.82 6.46 -25.64
N PHE A 201 -14.76 6.95 -26.89
CA PHE A 201 -13.93 6.34 -27.92
C PHE A 201 -12.47 6.80 -27.78
N TRP A 202 -11.54 5.84 -27.71
CA TRP A 202 -10.09 6.05 -27.60
C TRP A 202 -9.33 5.37 -28.75
N ILE A 203 -8.15 5.90 -29.07
CA ILE A 203 -7.23 5.35 -30.07
C ILE A 203 -5.76 5.51 -29.61
N GLY A 204 -4.96 4.45 -29.76
CA GLY A 204 -3.52 4.44 -29.43
C GLY A 204 -2.65 4.73 -30.65
N CYS A 205 -1.52 5.42 -30.46
CA CYS A 205 -0.60 5.82 -31.54
C CYS A 205 0.55 4.82 -31.74
N ASP A 206 0.68 4.22 -32.93
CA ASP A 206 1.75 3.27 -33.30
C ASP A 206 3.19 3.84 -33.22
N ILE A 207 3.36 5.15 -33.01
CA ILE A 207 4.69 5.81 -32.98
C ILE A 207 5.16 6.17 -31.57
N CYS A 208 4.25 6.46 -30.65
CA CYS A 208 4.59 6.94 -29.31
C CYS A 208 3.83 6.23 -28.19
N GLU A 209 3.01 5.22 -28.53
CA GLU A 209 2.30 4.32 -27.62
C GLU A 209 1.32 5.02 -26.65
N ARG A 210 1.11 6.34 -26.81
CA ARG A 210 0.14 7.13 -26.06
C ARG A 210 -1.28 6.94 -26.59
N TRP A 211 -2.22 7.02 -25.65
CA TRP A 211 -3.66 6.95 -25.89
C TRP A 211 -4.29 8.33 -26.00
N PHE A 212 -5.33 8.44 -26.82
CA PHE A 212 -6.04 9.69 -27.09
C PHE A 212 -7.55 9.45 -27.22
N HIS A 213 -8.38 10.34 -26.65
CA HIS A 213 -9.79 10.36 -27.03
C HIS A 213 -9.92 10.69 -28.51
N GLY A 214 -10.74 9.95 -29.27
CA GLY A 214 -10.96 10.20 -30.70
C GLY A 214 -11.44 11.63 -30.99
N LYS A 215 -12.24 12.24 -30.09
CA LYS A 215 -12.66 13.66 -30.15
C LYS A 215 -11.47 14.62 -30.10
N CYS A 216 -10.43 14.34 -29.30
CA CYS A 216 -9.25 15.18 -29.17
C CYS A 216 -8.36 15.15 -30.43
N VAL A 217 -8.34 14.01 -31.14
CA VAL A 217 -7.52 13.81 -32.35
C VAL A 217 -8.32 13.76 -33.66
N ARG A 218 -9.62 14.08 -33.61
CA ARG A 218 -10.55 14.12 -34.76
C ARG A 218 -10.64 12.80 -35.55
N ILE A 219 -10.68 11.69 -34.81
CA ILE A 219 -10.96 10.34 -35.33
C ILE A 219 -12.29 9.85 -34.74
N THR A 220 -13.15 9.29 -35.58
CA THR A 220 -14.40 8.61 -35.19
C THR A 220 -14.20 7.09 -35.21
N PRO A 221 -15.01 6.29 -34.49
CA PRO A 221 -14.93 4.82 -34.52
C PRO A 221 -14.94 4.25 -35.96
N ALA A 222 -15.92 4.63 -36.78
CA ALA A 222 -16.03 4.21 -38.17
C ALA A 222 -14.83 4.60 -39.05
N LYS A 223 -14.10 5.68 -38.70
CA LYS A 223 -12.84 6.04 -39.38
C LYS A 223 -11.69 5.17 -38.89
N ALA A 224 -11.66 4.81 -37.61
CA ALA A 224 -10.62 3.97 -37.01
C ALA A 224 -10.64 2.53 -37.52
N GLU A 225 -11.82 1.96 -37.81
CA GLU A 225 -11.98 0.64 -38.49
C GLU A 225 -11.16 0.51 -39.77
N HIS A 226 -10.88 1.64 -40.44
CA HIS A 226 -10.16 1.70 -41.72
C HIS A 226 -8.68 2.13 -41.57
N ILE A 227 -8.20 2.35 -40.33
CA ILE A 227 -6.82 2.77 -40.05
C ILE A 227 -6.02 1.55 -39.58
N LYS A 228 -5.06 1.10 -40.40
CA LYS A 228 -4.14 0.00 -40.03
C LYS A 228 -3.02 0.42 -39.06
N HIS A 229 -2.56 1.66 -39.17
CA HIS A 229 -1.55 2.27 -38.31
C HIS A 229 -1.95 3.71 -38.05
N TYR A 230 -2.24 4.05 -36.81
CA TYR A 230 -2.64 5.38 -36.37
C TYR A 230 -1.43 6.22 -35.94
N LYS A 231 -1.33 7.43 -36.47
CA LYS A 231 -0.31 8.40 -36.11
C LYS A 231 -0.97 9.62 -35.47
N CYS A 232 -0.66 9.91 -34.21
CA CYS A 232 -1.20 11.08 -33.52
C CYS A 232 -0.75 12.40 -34.20
N PRO A 233 -1.37 13.56 -33.89
CA PRO A 233 -1.01 14.84 -34.49
C PRO A 233 0.47 15.20 -34.30
N ASP A 234 1.01 15.00 -33.10
CA ASP A 234 2.41 15.30 -32.78
C ASP A 234 3.36 14.47 -33.64
N CYS A 235 3.17 13.15 -33.66
CA CYS A 235 3.94 12.23 -34.49
C CYS A 235 3.74 12.50 -35.99
N SER A 236 2.55 12.93 -36.42
CA SER A 236 2.29 13.30 -37.81
C SER A 236 3.13 14.50 -38.24
N SER A 237 3.22 15.52 -37.38
CA SER A 237 4.04 16.72 -37.60
C SER A 237 5.56 16.49 -37.50
N SER A 238 6.01 15.47 -36.76
CA SER A 238 7.44 15.28 -36.41
C SER A 238 8.33 14.69 -37.52
N SER A 239 7.81 14.52 -38.74
CA SER A 239 8.49 13.89 -39.88
C SER A 239 9.73 14.67 -40.43
N SER A 240 10.18 15.74 -39.75
CA SER A 240 11.21 16.67 -40.23
C SER A 240 12.37 16.96 -39.26
N LYS A 241 12.54 16.22 -38.15
CA LYS A 241 13.74 16.36 -37.28
C LYS A 241 14.34 15.02 -36.85
N LYS A 242 15.02 14.36 -37.79
CA LYS A 242 16.18 13.52 -37.47
C LYS A 242 17.43 14.42 -37.36
N THR A 243 17.78 14.79 -36.13
CA THR A 243 19.14 15.26 -35.77
C THR A 243 19.44 14.63 -34.41
N ARG A 244 20.18 13.51 -34.33
CA ARG A 244 21.66 13.37 -34.34
C ARG A 244 22.32 14.13 -33.17
N LEU A 245 23.00 13.33 -32.32
CA LEU A 245 23.82 13.70 -31.15
C LEU A 245 23.00 14.18 -29.94
#